data_AF-A0A0A2FAR5-F1
#
_entry.id   AF-A0A0A2FAR5-F1
#
_cell.length_a   1.000
_cell.length_b   1.000
_cell.length_c   1.000
_cell.angle_alpha   90.00
_cell.angle_beta   90.00
_cell.angle_gamma   90.00
#
_symmetry.space_group_name_H-M   'P 1'
#
loop_
_entity.id
_entity.type
_entity.pdbx_description
1 polymer ?
#
loop_
_entity_poly.entity_id
_entity_poly.type
_entity_poly.pdbx_seq_one_letter_code
_entity_poly.pdbx_strand_id
1 'polypeptide(L)'
;MKIFSRLALIAVGLSFLGLSAFAQKAQSKRADAYPRTAVMEVFTGEWCGWCPLGKFFVEKAYKQLSPEEQARVVISYVHDGDFITQQFPLVGSYGGSLANAFGVTGFPNAVIDRTKTTTFNSVAFNPNHGDEKLLKAIRERLAQEAPGAVDFTLTKNGDEFTMNIKGELASSLAGQDVYISSYLIRDSIPKKSQSNYVTSPSQVGGDPALFAEYQAFWKNFKHDHTILQPLTSAQGEKVTPDADGKFSMTKAFTPNFAPYNTDYSHVVVILHFANSTKKGIINAMQKDMVAGQPEPEPEPEPEPQPQPALKEVMLEQFTTEKCGYCPGGATTINNVITSMIEEVKVSWVSHHAGFNTDFLTVPESTQLLSLYSIGGGQGTFAPAFMVNRNKVNGKVVHGVSAANVKNLINFAKEHLASGIEIESEISYDKDTRKFKIKVNAPTTSEFTGGNDLYLNVALTEDNIKAQNQAGAGSNYIHNHVLRRLLGGANGQKVEPSAATYEWEYDIPNDWKTDKMKVIVFAHHAKTNTADPSVYRSREYPFPVASTISDVLDQNMKVYAVNGDILIEGEYQSFRVFDMQGRMHAGKNLQAGTYVVSIEANTGKIIKKVVVK
;
A
#
# COMPACT_ATOMS: atom_id res chain seq x y z
N MET A 1 44.06 -82.68 -31.84
CA MET A 1 43.51 -83.88 -31.20
C MET A 1 42.72 -83.46 -29.97
N LYS A 2 41.37 -83.61 -29.96
CA LYS A 2 40.47 -83.46 -28.79
C LYS A 2 40.43 -82.06 -28.11
N ILE A 3 39.44 -81.60 -27.32
CA ILE A 3 37.98 -81.87 -27.13
C ILE A 3 37.42 -80.63 -26.36
N PHE A 4 36.17 -80.19 -26.66
CA PHE A 4 35.15 -79.50 -25.83
C PHE A 4 35.57 -78.79 -24.50
N SER A 5 35.07 -77.59 -24.13
CA SER A 5 33.78 -77.32 -23.43
C SER A 5 33.99 -76.08 -22.53
N ARG A 6 33.04 -75.20 -22.17
CA ARG A 6 31.63 -74.89 -22.53
C ARG A 6 31.33 -73.49 -21.96
N LEU A 7 30.62 -72.61 -22.69
CA LEU A 7 29.72 -71.60 -22.12
C LEU A 7 28.80 -71.05 -23.22
N ALA A 8 27.50 -71.06 -22.98
CA ALA A 8 26.49 -70.79 -24.00
C ALA A 8 25.61 -69.61 -23.60
N LEU A 9 25.36 -68.73 -24.57
CA LEU A 9 24.02 -68.15 -24.77
C LEU A 9 23.88 -67.83 -26.26
N ILE A 10 22.99 -68.55 -26.94
CA ILE A 10 22.65 -68.35 -28.35
C ILE A 10 21.27 -67.71 -28.44
N ALA A 11 21.10 -66.90 -29.48
CA ALA A 11 19.95 -66.04 -29.73
C ALA A 11 18.73 -66.77 -30.35
N VAL A 12 17.87 -65.98 -31.00
CA VAL A 12 16.65 -66.33 -31.75
C VAL A 12 15.43 -66.57 -30.84
N GLY A 13 14.32 -65.83 -30.92
CA GLY A 13 13.88 -64.79 -31.86
C GLY A 13 12.57 -65.17 -32.54
N LEU A 14 11.61 -64.24 -32.70
CA LEU A 14 10.45 -64.44 -33.57
C LEU A 14 9.80 -63.11 -33.93
N SER A 15 9.47 -62.92 -35.21
CA SER A 15 8.56 -61.89 -35.71
C SER A 15 7.19 -62.51 -35.99
N PHE A 16 6.09 -61.78 -35.80
CA PHE A 16 4.95 -61.66 -36.74
C PHE A 16 3.80 -60.79 -36.17
N LEU A 17 3.37 -59.81 -36.98
CA LEU A 17 2.06 -59.13 -37.05
C LEU A 17 1.15 -58.96 -35.80
N GLY A 18 0.68 -57.72 -35.57
CA GLY A 18 -0.76 -57.50 -35.35
C GLY A 18 -1.21 -56.44 -34.33
N LEU A 19 -1.86 -55.38 -34.84
CA LEU A 19 -2.95 -54.59 -34.22
C LEU A 19 -2.75 -53.85 -32.88
N SER A 20 -2.58 -52.53 -33.02
CA SER A 20 -3.43 -51.45 -32.45
C SER A 20 -3.66 -51.27 -30.94
N ALA A 21 -3.65 -49.99 -30.55
CA ALA A 21 -4.04 -49.39 -29.26
C ALA A 21 -3.02 -49.58 -28.11
N PHE A 22 -2.56 -48.55 -27.40
CA PHE A 22 -2.99 -47.14 -27.36
C PHE A 22 -1.82 -46.18 -27.58
N ALA A 23 -1.94 -45.30 -28.60
CA ALA A 23 -1.33 -43.99 -28.53
C ALA A 23 -2.19 -43.12 -27.59
N GLN A 24 -2.05 -43.33 -26.28
CA GLN A 24 -2.82 -42.56 -25.31
C GLN A 24 -2.22 -41.16 -25.22
N LYS A 25 -2.85 -40.22 -25.93
CA LYS A 25 -2.60 -38.78 -25.83
C LYS A 25 -2.32 -38.40 -24.37
N ALA A 26 -1.13 -37.87 -24.09
CA ALA A 26 -0.92 -37.01 -22.94
C ALA A 26 -1.66 -35.69 -23.21
N GLN A 27 -2.99 -35.75 -23.09
CA GLN A 27 -3.86 -34.60 -23.31
C GLN A 27 -3.64 -33.66 -22.12
N SER A 28 -2.89 -32.57 -22.36
CA SER A 28 -2.64 -31.58 -21.32
C SER A 28 -3.98 -31.10 -20.77
N LYS A 29 -4.16 -31.20 -19.46
CA LYS A 29 -5.45 -30.91 -18.85
C LYS A 29 -5.58 -29.39 -18.73
N ARG A 30 -6.17 -28.79 -19.76
CA ARG A 30 -6.55 -27.38 -19.87
C ARG A 30 -7.16 -26.89 -18.55
N ALA A 31 -6.78 -25.70 -18.10
CA ALA A 31 -7.39 -25.11 -16.91
C ALA A 31 -8.79 -24.58 -17.27
N ASP A 32 -9.81 -25.12 -16.60
CA ASP A 32 -11.21 -24.77 -16.84
C ASP A 32 -11.70 -23.56 -16.03
N ALA A 33 -10.87 -23.06 -15.11
CA ALA A 33 -11.15 -21.92 -14.23
C ALA A 33 -9.87 -21.16 -13.87
N TYR A 34 -9.98 -19.84 -13.73
CA TYR A 34 -8.89 -18.93 -13.40
C TYR A 34 -9.34 -17.91 -12.33
N PRO A 35 -8.41 -17.32 -11.54
CA PRO A 35 -8.73 -16.16 -10.71
C PRO A 35 -9.30 -15.02 -11.55
N ARG A 36 -10.38 -14.41 -11.08
CA ARG A 36 -11.04 -13.28 -11.76
C ARG A 36 -10.47 -11.94 -11.31
N THR A 37 -10.13 -11.12 -12.31
CA THR A 37 -10.04 -9.66 -12.20
C THR A 37 -11.43 -9.06 -12.43
N ALA A 38 -11.86 -8.15 -11.56
CA ALA A 38 -13.08 -7.36 -11.74
C ALA A 38 -12.74 -6.02 -12.41
N VAL A 39 -13.53 -5.62 -13.42
CA VAL A 39 -13.31 -4.37 -14.16
C VAL A 39 -14.48 -3.42 -13.93
N MET A 40 -14.19 -2.15 -13.62
CA MET A 40 -15.16 -1.08 -13.49
C MET A 40 -14.88 0.05 -14.48
N GLU A 41 -15.73 0.17 -15.50
CA GLU A 41 -15.68 1.25 -16.48
C GLU A 41 -16.66 2.36 -16.03
N VAL A 42 -16.12 3.51 -15.58
CA VAL A 42 -16.86 4.63 -14.98
C VAL A 42 -17.03 5.77 -15.98
N PHE A 43 -18.26 6.11 -16.32
CA PHE A 43 -18.60 7.16 -17.28
C PHE A 43 -18.79 8.51 -16.57
N THR A 44 -18.08 9.53 -17.06
CA THR A 44 -17.88 10.82 -16.38
C THR A 44 -17.68 11.96 -17.39
N GLY A 45 -17.58 13.19 -16.89
CA GLY A 45 -17.14 14.35 -17.67
C GLY A 45 -16.89 15.56 -16.76
N GLU A 46 -16.02 16.48 -17.15
CA GLU A 46 -15.74 17.67 -16.34
C GLU A 46 -16.97 18.56 -16.13
N TRP A 47 -17.93 18.57 -17.06
CA TRP A 47 -19.19 19.31 -16.90
C TRP A 47 -20.14 18.68 -15.85
N CYS A 48 -19.91 17.44 -15.44
CA CYS A 48 -20.80 16.69 -14.55
C CYS A 48 -20.54 17.01 -13.08
N GLY A 49 -21.41 17.82 -12.46
CA GLY A 49 -21.27 18.25 -11.06
C GLY A 49 -21.38 17.14 -10.00
N TRP A 50 -21.96 15.99 -10.34
CA TRP A 50 -22.06 14.82 -9.44
C TRP A 50 -20.89 13.83 -9.60
N CYS A 51 -20.10 13.94 -10.67
CA CYS A 51 -19.06 12.97 -10.99
C CYS A 51 -17.90 12.93 -9.98
N PRO A 52 -17.49 14.04 -9.33
CA PRO A 52 -16.51 13.98 -8.24
C PRO A 52 -17.01 13.20 -7.02
N LEU A 53 -18.30 13.29 -6.68
CA LEU A 53 -18.90 12.44 -5.63
C LEU A 53 -18.90 10.97 -6.05
N GLY A 54 -19.09 10.69 -7.35
CA GLY A 54 -18.93 9.36 -7.90
C GLY A 54 -17.53 8.80 -7.68
N LYS A 55 -16.49 9.53 -8.11
CA LYS A 55 -15.08 9.15 -7.91
C LYS A 55 -14.74 8.94 -6.43
N PHE A 56 -15.22 9.82 -5.55
CA PHE A 56 -15.05 9.69 -4.10
C PHE A 56 -15.55 8.34 -3.56
N PHE A 57 -16.76 7.90 -3.95
CA PHE A 57 -17.28 6.60 -3.51
C PHE A 57 -16.57 5.40 -4.16
N VAL A 58 -16.10 5.50 -5.41
CA VAL A 58 -15.25 4.45 -6.02
C VAL A 58 -13.94 4.29 -5.24
N GLU A 59 -13.26 5.39 -4.94
CA GLU A 59 -12.02 5.35 -4.15
C GLU A 59 -12.26 4.85 -2.73
N LYS A 60 -13.34 5.28 -2.06
CA LYS A 60 -13.68 4.84 -0.71
C LYS A 60 -14.02 3.35 -0.67
N ALA A 61 -14.68 2.81 -1.70
CA ALA A 61 -14.88 1.37 -1.85
C ALA A 61 -13.56 0.62 -2.11
N TYR A 62 -12.72 1.11 -3.03
CA TYR A 62 -11.44 0.48 -3.35
C TYR A 62 -10.47 0.42 -2.15
N LYS A 63 -10.45 1.48 -1.33
CA LYS A 63 -9.65 1.55 -0.09
C LYS A 63 -10.13 0.60 1.02
N GLN A 64 -11.29 -0.04 0.88
CA GLN A 64 -11.83 -1.08 1.79
C GLN A 64 -11.57 -2.52 1.32
N LEU A 65 -10.92 -2.69 0.17
CA LEU A 65 -10.45 -3.98 -0.35
C LEU A 65 -9.09 -4.34 0.26
N SER A 66 -8.80 -5.63 0.42
CA SER A 66 -7.45 -6.10 0.78
C SER A 66 -6.46 -5.89 -0.38
N PRO A 67 -5.13 -5.90 -0.16
CA PRO A 67 -4.15 -5.82 -1.24
C PRO A 67 -4.32 -6.91 -2.32
N GLU A 68 -4.72 -8.12 -1.92
CA GLU A 68 -5.01 -9.25 -2.83
C GLU A 68 -6.30 -9.08 -3.65
N GLU A 69 -7.26 -8.31 -3.11
CA GLU A 69 -8.46 -7.90 -3.84
C GLU A 69 -8.15 -6.73 -4.78
N GLN A 70 -7.40 -5.72 -4.31
CA GLN A 70 -6.97 -4.54 -5.08
C GLN A 70 -6.16 -4.93 -6.32
N ALA A 71 -5.20 -5.86 -6.19
CA ALA A 71 -4.42 -6.40 -7.31
C ALA A 71 -5.26 -7.10 -8.40
N ARG A 72 -6.55 -7.35 -8.14
CA ARG A 72 -7.51 -7.95 -9.06
C ARG A 72 -8.69 -7.01 -9.39
N VAL A 73 -8.53 -5.70 -9.19
CA VAL A 73 -9.53 -4.70 -9.58
C VAL A 73 -8.92 -3.68 -10.53
N VAL A 74 -9.50 -3.58 -11.73
CA VAL A 74 -9.17 -2.55 -12.71
C VAL A 74 -10.29 -1.53 -12.73
N ILE A 75 -9.96 -0.25 -12.52
CA ILE A 75 -10.89 0.87 -12.63
C ILE A 75 -10.47 1.71 -13.82
N SER A 76 -11.42 2.24 -14.60
CA SER A 76 -11.10 3.09 -15.75
C SER A 76 -12.17 4.16 -15.94
N TYR A 77 -11.75 5.43 -16.00
CA TYR A 77 -12.65 6.56 -16.18
C TYR A 77 -12.76 6.95 -17.66
N VAL A 78 -13.98 6.89 -18.17
CA VAL A 78 -14.39 7.15 -19.54
C VAL A 78 -15.02 8.55 -19.59
N HIS A 79 -14.30 9.51 -20.15
CA HIS A 79 -14.79 10.89 -20.29
C HIS A 79 -15.62 11.06 -21.56
N ASP A 80 -16.64 11.94 -21.49
CA ASP A 80 -17.48 12.32 -22.62
C ASP A 80 -17.85 13.82 -22.60
N GLY A 81 -17.85 14.45 -23.78
CA GLY A 81 -18.29 15.84 -23.98
C GLY A 81 -17.46 16.94 -23.29
N ASP A 82 -16.21 16.67 -22.92
CA ASP A 82 -15.38 17.58 -22.10
C ASP A 82 -13.97 17.83 -22.65
N PHE A 83 -13.14 18.55 -21.87
CA PHE A 83 -11.76 18.87 -22.23
C PHE A 83 -10.87 17.65 -22.53
N ILE A 84 -11.06 16.53 -21.83
CA ILE A 84 -10.30 15.30 -22.09
C ILE A 84 -10.69 14.76 -23.47
N THR A 85 -11.98 14.71 -23.80
CA THR A 85 -12.40 14.29 -25.15
C THR A 85 -12.03 15.28 -26.27
N GLN A 86 -11.86 16.57 -25.95
CA GLN A 86 -11.34 17.55 -26.91
C GLN A 86 -9.85 17.35 -27.22
N GLN A 87 -9.05 16.93 -26.23
CA GLN A 87 -7.64 16.58 -26.43
C GLN A 87 -7.46 15.19 -27.03
N PHE A 88 -8.33 14.24 -26.67
CA PHE A 88 -8.24 12.84 -27.04
C PHE A 88 -9.56 12.35 -27.70
N PRO A 89 -9.86 12.72 -28.96
CA PRO A 89 -11.17 12.47 -29.58
C PRO A 89 -11.58 10.99 -29.67
N LEU A 90 -10.62 10.06 -29.69
CA LEU A 90 -10.89 8.62 -29.67
C LEU A 90 -11.54 8.15 -28.35
N VAL A 91 -11.31 8.85 -27.23
CA VAL A 91 -11.94 8.55 -25.94
C VAL A 91 -13.46 8.73 -26.04
N GLY A 92 -13.93 9.80 -26.68
CA GLY A 92 -15.36 10.06 -26.86
C GLY A 92 -16.05 9.02 -27.74
N SER A 93 -15.44 8.61 -28.86
CA SER A 93 -16.04 7.59 -29.74
C SER A 93 -16.01 6.18 -29.12
N TYR A 94 -14.96 5.85 -28.37
CA TYR A 94 -14.88 4.62 -27.57
C TYR A 94 -15.94 4.61 -26.46
N GLY A 95 -16.01 5.69 -25.68
CA GLY A 95 -16.95 5.87 -24.58
C GLY A 95 -18.41 5.84 -25.02
N GLY A 96 -18.77 6.60 -26.07
CA GLY A 96 -20.11 6.56 -26.65
C GLY A 96 -20.50 5.17 -27.17
N SER A 97 -19.55 4.40 -27.71
CA SER A 97 -19.80 3.02 -28.15
C SER A 97 -20.09 2.07 -26.98
N LEU A 98 -19.33 2.17 -25.88
CA LEU A 98 -19.63 1.40 -24.66
C LEU A 98 -20.94 1.85 -24.00
N ALA A 99 -21.17 3.16 -23.91
CA ALA A 99 -22.37 3.75 -23.33
C ALA A 99 -23.63 3.23 -24.05
N ASN A 100 -23.63 3.23 -25.39
CA ASN A 100 -24.70 2.67 -26.20
C ASN A 100 -24.88 1.16 -26.00
N ALA A 101 -23.79 0.38 -25.95
CA ALA A 101 -23.87 -1.07 -25.79
C ALA A 101 -24.50 -1.49 -24.45
N PHE A 102 -24.16 -0.77 -23.37
CA PHE A 102 -24.58 -1.11 -22.01
C PHE A 102 -25.80 -0.32 -21.51
N GLY A 103 -26.20 0.75 -22.21
CA GLY A 103 -27.36 1.56 -21.86
C GLY A 103 -27.06 2.61 -20.78
N VAL A 104 -25.92 3.28 -20.89
CA VAL A 104 -25.54 4.42 -20.04
C VAL A 104 -26.22 5.68 -20.57
N THR A 105 -27.06 6.31 -19.74
CA THR A 105 -27.93 7.43 -20.16
C THR A 105 -27.68 8.74 -19.38
N GLY A 106 -26.63 8.81 -18.58
CA GLY A 106 -26.27 9.99 -17.78
C GLY A 106 -25.17 9.67 -16.76
N PHE A 107 -24.51 10.69 -16.22
CA PHE A 107 -23.28 10.55 -15.41
C PHE A 107 -23.44 11.10 -13.97
N PRO A 108 -22.66 10.59 -12.99
CA PRO A 108 -21.76 9.44 -13.11
C PRO A 108 -22.54 8.12 -13.24
N ASN A 109 -21.95 7.17 -13.95
CA ASN A 109 -22.47 5.81 -14.15
C ASN A 109 -21.27 4.85 -14.13
N ALA A 110 -21.46 3.61 -13.70
CA ALA A 110 -20.41 2.61 -13.80
C ALA A 110 -20.95 1.29 -14.33
N VAL A 111 -20.16 0.63 -15.16
CA VAL A 111 -20.43 -0.71 -15.68
C VAL A 111 -19.39 -1.65 -15.08
N ILE A 112 -19.86 -2.64 -14.31
CA ILE A 112 -18.99 -3.64 -13.67
C ILE A 112 -19.02 -4.93 -14.51
N ASP A 113 -17.84 -5.39 -14.93
CA ASP A 113 -17.62 -6.55 -15.80
C ASP A 113 -18.47 -6.57 -17.09
N ARG A 114 -18.97 -5.42 -17.57
CA ARG A 114 -19.90 -5.35 -18.73
C ARG A 114 -21.15 -6.25 -18.59
N THR A 115 -21.54 -6.59 -17.35
CA THR A 115 -22.70 -7.46 -17.06
C THR A 115 -23.96 -6.68 -16.66
N LYS A 116 -23.80 -5.55 -15.96
CA LYS A 116 -24.88 -4.65 -15.52
C LYS A 116 -24.40 -3.20 -15.49
N THR A 117 -25.30 -2.25 -15.81
CA THR A 117 -25.11 -0.83 -15.52
C THR A 117 -25.50 -0.50 -14.09
N THR A 118 -24.80 0.48 -13.51
CA THR A 118 -25.17 1.11 -12.23
C THR A 118 -25.47 2.59 -12.49
N THR A 119 -26.72 3.01 -12.29
CA THR A 119 -27.07 4.42 -12.37
C THR A 119 -26.78 5.10 -11.04
N PHE A 120 -26.67 6.43 -11.06
CA PHE A 120 -26.56 7.27 -9.86
C PHE A 120 -27.57 6.86 -8.76
N ASN A 121 -28.80 6.55 -9.17
CA ASN A 121 -29.89 6.16 -8.26
C ASN A 121 -29.96 4.66 -7.96
N SER A 122 -29.49 3.76 -8.83
CA SER A 122 -29.75 2.32 -8.66
C SER A 122 -28.79 1.63 -7.69
N VAL A 123 -27.48 1.93 -7.75
CA VAL A 123 -26.47 1.22 -6.93
C VAL A 123 -25.31 2.10 -6.48
N ALA A 124 -24.67 2.86 -7.38
CA ALA A 124 -23.26 3.24 -7.20
C ALA A 124 -22.97 4.57 -6.50
N PHE A 125 -23.81 5.59 -6.67
CA PHE A 125 -23.44 6.98 -6.34
C PHE A 125 -24.51 7.73 -5.53
N ASN A 126 -25.31 6.97 -4.78
CA ASN A 126 -26.30 7.54 -3.87
C ASN A 126 -25.58 8.32 -2.74
N PRO A 127 -26.02 9.54 -2.40
CA PRO A 127 -25.49 10.31 -1.26
C PRO A 127 -25.41 9.54 0.07
N ASN A 128 -26.26 8.53 0.27
CA ASN A 128 -26.40 7.77 1.51
C ASN A 128 -25.63 6.43 1.41
N HIS A 129 -24.29 6.46 1.47
CA HIS A 129 -23.38 5.30 1.43
C HIS A 129 -23.28 4.61 0.03
N GLY A 130 -22.73 5.30 -0.97
CA GLY A 130 -22.47 4.73 -2.30
C GLY A 130 -21.38 3.65 -2.33
N ASP A 131 -20.40 3.74 -1.43
CA ASP A 131 -19.22 2.87 -1.37
C ASP A 131 -19.54 1.43 -0.94
N GLU A 132 -20.43 1.21 0.04
CA GLU A 132 -20.81 -0.15 0.49
C GLU A 132 -21.35 -1.01 -0.65
N LYS A 133 -22.18 -0.41 -1.52
CA LYS A 133 -22.80 -1.09 -2.65
C LYS A 133 -21.81 -1.38 -3.78
N LEU A 134 -20.89 -0.45 -4.04
CA LEU A 134 -19.78 -0.66 -4.97
C LEU A 134 -18.85 -1.78 -4.47
N LEU A 135 -18.47 -1.74 -3.19
CA LEU A 135 -17.63 -2.74 -2.54
C LEU A 135 -18.26 -4.14 -2.60
N LYS A 136 -19.56 -4.24 -2.30
CA LYS A 136 -20.32 -5.50 -2.46
C LYS A 136 -20.31 -5.99 -3.91
N ALA A 137 -20.61 -5.11 -4.88
CA ALA A 137 -20.64 -5.49 -6.29
C ALA A 137 -19.26 -5.96 -6.80
N ILE A 138 -18.17 -5.31 -6.38
CA ILE A 138 -16.80 -5.75 -6.69
C ILE A 138 -16.53 -7.13 -6.09
N ARG A 139 -16.82 -7.34 -4.80
CA ARG A 139 -16.60 -8.63 -4.12
C ARG A 139 -17.43 -9.78 -4.73
N GLU A 140 -18.66 -9.52 -5.14
CA GLU A 140 -19.51 -10.47 -5.88
C GLU A 140 -18.90 -10.89 -7.23
N ARG A 141 -18.05 -10.04 -7.85
CA ARG A 141 -17.24 -10.44 -9.02
C ARG A 141 -15.99 -11.20 -8.60
N LEU A 142 -15.19 -10.67 -7.66
CA LEU A 142 -13.91 -11.27 -7.24
C LEU A 142 -14.03 -12.68 -6.66
N ALA A 143 -15.20 -13.05 -6.15
CA ALA A 143 -15.54 -14.39 -5.64
C ALA A 143 -15.91 -15.40 -6.74
N GLN A 144 -16.09 -14.98 -7.99
CA GLN A 144 -16.37 -15.87 -9.13
C GLN A 144 -15.08 -16.24 -9.84
N GLU A 145 -15.04 -17.45 -10.42
CA GLU A 145 -13.97 -17.84 -11.33
C GLU A 145 -14.13 -17.17 -12.71
N ALA A 146 -13.03 -17.05 -13.43
CA ALA A 146 -13.00 -16.62 -14.82
C ALA A 146 -12.84 -17.84 -15.74
N PRO A 147 -13.69 -17.99 -16.78
CA PRO A 147 -13.54 -19.06 -17.78
C PRO A 147 -12.45 -18.74 -18.83
N GLY A 148 -11.38 -18.07 -18.40
CA GLY A 148 -10.23 -17.70 -19.22
C GLY A 148 -9.32 -16.69 -18.50
N ALA A 149 -8.10 -16.57 -19.01
CA ALA A 149 -7.10 -15.62 -18.55
C ALA A 149 -6.46 -14.88 -19.73
N VAL A 150 -5.93 -13.69 -19.44
CA VAL A 150 -5.16 -12.87 -20.37
C VAL A 150 -4.00 -12.24 -19.62
N ASP A 151 -2.84 -12.18 -20.27
CA ASP A 151 -1.66 -11.46 -19.84
C ASP A 151 -0.96 -10.82 -21.05
N PHE A 152 -0.04 -9.89 -20.82
CA PHE A 152 0.75 -9.29 -21.89
C PHE A 152 2.14 -8.84 -21.44
N THR A 153 3.07 -8.74 -22.39
CA THR A 153 4.34 -8.03 -22.20
C THR A 153 4.39 -6.78 -23.07
N LEU A 154 5.13 -5.76 -22.61
CA LEU A 154 5.42 -4.55 -23.37
C LEU A 154 6.90 -4.52 -23.73
N THR A 155 7.22 -4.08 -24.95
CA THR A 155 8.58 -3.81 -25.40
C THR A 155 8.60 -2.43 -26.04
N LYS A 156 9.45 -1.52 -25.53
CA LYS A 156 9.60 -0.17 -26.06
C LYS A 156 10.75 -0.12 -27.07
N ASN A 157 10.52 0.52 -28.22
CA ASN A 157 11.52 0.79 -29.24
C ASN A 157 11.36 2.22 -29.75
N GLY A 158 12.27 3.12 -29.35
CA GLY A 158 12.06 4.57 -29.52
C GLY A 158 10.79 5.01 -28.78
N ASP A 159 9.89 5.68 -29.49
CA ASP A 159 8.59 6.12 -28.96
C ASP A 159 7.45 5.09 -29.18
N GLU A 160 7.72 3.99 -29.90
CA GLU A 160 6.74 2.93 -30.15
C GLU A 160 6.81 1.83 -29.07
N PHE A 161 5.65 1.32 -28.68
CA PHE A 161 5.48 0.17 -27.81
C PHE A 161 4.88 -0.99 -28.60
N THR A 162 5.50 -2.16 -28.49
CA THR A 162 4.93 -3.43 -28.94
C THR A 162 4.36 -4.18 -27.74
N MET A 163 3.04 -4.40 -27.74
CA MET A 163 2.34 -5.22 -26.77
C MET A 163 2.12 -6.63 -27.31
N ASN A 164 2.66 -7.63 -26.62
CA ASN A 164 2.46 -9.04 -26.94
C ASN A 164 1.48 -9.66 -25.94
N ILE A 165 0.22 -9.79 -26.36
CA ILE A 165 -0.87 -10.36 -25.55
C ILE A 165 -0.87 -11.88 -25.72
N LYS A 166 -1.05 -12.60 -24.62
CA LYS A 166 -1.23 -14.05 -24.57
C LYS A 166 -2.42 -14.38 -23.66
N GLY A 167 -3.08 -15.50 -23.89
CA GLY A 167 -4.12 -15.96 -22.99
C GLY A 167 -4.58 -17.38 -23.29
N GLU A 168 -5.47 -17.86 -22.43
CA GLU A 168 -6.06 -19.19 -22.52
C GLU A 168 -7.52 -19.10 -22.11
N LEU A 169 -8.41 -19.73 -22.87
CA LEU A 169 -9.84 -19.83 -22.56
C LEU A 169 -10.12 -21.16 -21.85
N ALA A 170 -11.15 -21.27 -21.02
CA ALA A 170 -11.64 -22.55 -20.51
C ALA A 170 -12.33 -23.38 -21.61
N SER A 171 -12.44 -24.71 -21.44
CA SER A 171 -13.11 -25.59 -22.42
C SER A 171 -14.58 -25.21 -22.66
N SER A 172 -15.24 -24.65 -21.66
CA SER A 172 -16.61 -24.11 -21.71
C SER A 172 -16.81 -22.94 -22.70
N LEU A 173 -15.72 -22.32 -23.18
CA LEU A 173 -15.76 -21.25 -24.19
C LEU A 173 -15.45 -21.74 -25.61
N ALA A 174 -15.26 -23.05 -25.84
CA ALA A 174 -15.00 -23.58 -27.17
C ALA A 174 -16.11 -23.18 -28.16
N GLY A 175 -15.71 -22.58 -29.28
CA GLY A 175 -16.63 -22.09 -30.32
C GLY A 175 -17.42 -20.81 -29.97
N GLN A 176 -17.16 -20.17 -28.82
CA GLN A 176 -17.76 -18.87 -28.48
C GLN A 176 -16.89 -17.71 -28.97
N ASP A 177 -17.54 -16.69 -29.54
CA ASP A 177 -16.87 -15.47 -29.99
C ASP A 177 -16.45 -14.60 -28.79
N VAL A 178 -15.14 -14.48 -28.59
CA VAL A 178 -14.51 -13.64 -27.56
C VAL A 178 -13.52 -12.65 -28.19
N TYR A 179 -13.27 -11.55 -27.49
CA TYR A 179 -12.61 -10.35 -28.00
C TYR A 179 -11.62 -9.80 -26.99
N ILE A 180 -10.60 -9.13 -27.49
CA ILE A 180 -9.66 -8.33 -26.71
C ILE A 180 -9.94 -6.84 -26.95
N SER A 181 -10.28 -6.11 -25.89
CA SER A 181 -10.19 -4.64 -25.87
C SER A 181 -8.87 -4.24 -25.21
N SER A 182 -8.24 -3.16 -25.68
CA SER A 182 -7.12 -2.55 -24.96
C SER A 182 -7.09 -1.03 -25.09
N TYR A 183 -6.59 -0.37 -24.05
CA TYR A 183 -6.49 1.08 -23.97
C TYR A 183 -5.43 1.52 -22.96
N LEU A 184 -5.02 2.77 -23.06
CA LEU A 184 -4.10 3.43 -22.15
C LEU A 184 -4.88 4.28 -21.14
N ILE A 185 -4.63 4.07 -19.85
CA ILE A 185 -5.09 4.92 -18.76
C ILE A 185 -3.94 5.76 -18.20
N ARG A 186 -4.28 6.88 -17.57
CA ARG A 186 -3.33 7.77 -16.89
C ARG A 186 -3.86 8.25 -15.53
N ASP A 187 -2.94 8.37 -14.58
CA ASP A 187 -3.19 8.93 -13.25
C ASP A 187 -2.72 10.39 -13.12
N SER A 188 -3.17 11.05 -12.06
CA SER A 188 -2.76 12.40 -11.65
C SER A 188 -3.00 13.53 -12.65
N ILE A 189 -4.05 13.44 -13.48
CA ILE A 189 -4.44 14.51 -14.41
C ILE A 189 -5.12 15.66 -13.63
N PRO A 190 -4.63 16.91 -13.68
CA PRO A 190 -5.28 18.02 -13.01
C PRO A 190 -6.68 18.31 -13.61
N LYS A 191 -7.68 18.56 -12.74
CA LYS A 191 -8.97 19.10 -13.18
C LYS A 191 -8.80 20.47 -13.84
N LYS A 192 -9.41 20.68 -15.01
CA LYS A 192 -9.42 21.99 -15.69
C LYS A 192 -10.73 22.74 -15.43
N SER A 193 -11.86 22.09 -15.66
CA SER A 193 -13.21 22.66 -15.55
C SER A 193 -14.20 21.76 -14.79
N GLN A 194 -13.68 20.80 -13.99
CA GLN A 194 -14.52 19.88 -13.22
C GLN A 194 -15.53 20.62 -12.33
N SER A 195 -16.79 20.44 -12.66
CA SER A 195 -17.94 20.91 -11.89
C SER A 195 -18.12 20.06 -10.62
N ASN A 196 -18.64 20.67 -9.57
CA ASN A 196 -18.93 20.02 -8.29
C ASN A 196 -20.22 20.61 -7.69
N TYR A 197 -21.23 19.77 -7.46
CA TYR A 197 -22.52 20.15 -6.86
C TYR A 197 -22.61 19.89 -5.35
N VAL A 198 -21.62 19.26 -4.73
CA VAL A 198 -21.62 18.93 -3.31
C VAL A 198 -21.09 20.12 -2.51
N THR A 199 -22.02 20.90 -1.96
CA THR A 199 -21.74 22.16 -1.23
C THR A 199 -22.18 22.15 0.24
N SER A 200 -22.93 21.13 0.67
CA SER A 200 -23.35 20.93 2.06
C SER A 200 -23.48 19.43 2.40
N PRO A 201 -23.58 19.06 3.69
CA PRO A 201 -23.84 17.67 4.10
C PRO A 201 -25.10 17.05 3.48
N SER A 202 -26.11 17.85 3.11
CA SER A 202 -27.34 17.31 2.51
C SER A 202 -27.11 16.59 1.18
N GLN A 203 -26.05 16.92 0.44
CA GLN A 203 -25.65 16.24 -0.80
C GLN A 203 -24.83 14.96 -0.56
N VAL A 204 -24.53 14.60 0.69
CA VAL A 204 -23.83 13.36 1.11
C VAL A 204 -24.56 12.70 2.29
N GLY A 205 -25.89 12.54 2.13
CA GLY A 205 -26.75 11.81 3.07
C GLY A 205 -27.00 12.50 4.41
N GLY A 206 -26.63 13.78 4.53
CA GLY A 206 -26.77 14.56 5.76
C GLY A 206 -25.61 14.39 6.74
N ASP A 207 -24.59 13.58 6.43
CA ASP A 207 -23.46 13.30 7.32
C ASP A 207 -22.38 14.42 7.22
N PRO A 208 -22.13 15.19 8.29
CA PRO A 208 -21.09 16.21 8.30
C PRO A 208 -19.65 15.65 8.25
N ALA A 209 -19.42 14.42 8.73
CA ALA A 209 -18.11 13.78 8.70
C ALA A 209 -17.77 13.31 7.28
N LEU A 210 -18.70 12.61 6.62
CA LEU A 210 -18.58 12.24 5.20
C LEU A 210 -18.43 13.48 4.29
N PHE A 211 -19.10 14.58 4.64
CA PHE A 211 -18.92 15.87 3.94
C PHE A 211 -17.51 16.45 4.13
N ALA A 212 -16.94 16.37 5.34
CA ALA A 212 -15.57 16.82 5.59
C ALA A 212 -14.53 15.95 4.86
N GLU A 213 -14.70 14.62 4.83
CA GLU A 213 -13.90 13.71 4.00
C GLU A 213 -13.96 14.11 2.52
N TYR A 214 -15.17 14.33 2.00
CA TYR A 214 -15.37 14.76 0.63
C TYR A 214 -14.74 16.12 0.33
N GLN A 215 -14.80 17.08 1.25
CA GLN A 215 -14.12 18.38 1.09
C GLN A 215 -12.60 18.24 1.01
N ALA A 216 -12.00 17.35 1.82
CA ALA A 216 -10.57 17.06 1.76
C ALA A 216 -10.18 16.39 0.42
N PHE A 217 -10.97 15.42 -0.04
CA PHE A 217 -10.85 14.81 -1.36
C PHE A 217 -10.95 15.86 -2.49
N TRP A 218 -11.99 16.71 -2.47
CA TRP A 218 -12.23 17.71 -3.51
C TRP A 218 -11.09 18.73 -3.66
N LYS A 219 -10.52 19.17 -2.53
CA LYS A 219 -9.37 20.08 -2.50
C LYS A 219 -8.20 19.53 -3.32
N ASN A 220 -7.93 18.23 -3.17
CA ASN A 220 -6.82 17.53 -3.84
C ASN A 220 -7.23 16.81 -5.13
N PHE A 221 -8.49 16.94 -5.57
CA PHE A 221 -9.03 16.18 -6.71
C PHE A 221 -8.17 16.35 -7.97
N LYS A 222 -7.77 15.20 -8.50
CA LYS A 222 -7.26 14.92 -9.84
C LYS A 222 -8.16 13.86 -10.50
N HIS A 223 -8.12 13.77 -11.82
CA HIS A 223 -8.61 12.59 -12.52
C HIS A 223 -7.52 11.52 -12.49
N ASP A 224 -7.90 10.29 -12.17
CA ASP A 224 -7.02 9.14 -12.07
C ASP A 224 -7.66 7.97 -12.80
N HIS A 225 -6.84 7.04 -13.29
CA HIS A 225 -7.23 5.92 -14.16
C HIS A 225 -8.04 6.36 -15.39
N THR A 226 -7.76 7.56 -15.91
CA THR A 226 -8.48 8.17 -17.03
C THR A 226 -8.04 7.57 -18.35
N ILE A 227 -8.97 7.03 -19.15
CA ILE A 227 -8.66 6.56 -20.51
C ILE A 227 -8.26 7.77 -21.37
N LEU A 228 -7.05 7.74 -21.91
CA LEU A 228 -6.55 8.76 -22.85
C LEU A 228 -6.40 8.24 -24.28
N GLN A 229 -6.16 6.93 -24.46
CA GLN A 229 -5.97 6.38 -25.80
C GLN A 229 -6.51 4.95 -25.90
N PRO A 230 -7.70 4.75 -26.49
CA PRO A 230 -8.12 3.45 -26.97
C PRO A 230 -7.16 2.91 -28.02
N LEU A 231 -6.68 1.69 -27.83
CA LEU A 231 -5.85 0.98 -28.81
C LEU A 231 -6.71 0.11 -29.74
N THR A 232 -7.86 -0.35 -29.26
CA THR A 232 -8.90 -1.04 -30.04
C THR A 232 -10.19 -0.24 -30.11
N SER A 233 -11.11 -0.65 -30.98
CA SER A 233 -12.52 -0.25 -30.85
C SER A 233 -13.11 -0.72 -29.52
N ALA A 234 -14.26 -0.18 -29.12
CA ALA A 234 -15.01 -0.61 -27.93
C ALA A 234 -15.46 -2.09 -27.98
N GLN A 235 -15.64 -2.64 -29.18
CA GLN A 235 -15.94 -4.06 -29.41
C GLN A 235 -14.68 -4.93 -29.37
N GLY A 236 -13.49 -4.34 -29.35
CA GLY A 236 -12.23 -5.07 -29.35
C GLY A 236 -11.94 -5.77 -30.68
N GLU A 237 -10.88 -6.58 -30.67
CA GLU A 237 -10.43 -7.42 -31.78
C GLU A 237 -10.79 -8.89 -31.46
N LYS A 238 -11.30 -9.63 -32.45
CA LYS A 238 -11.76 -11.02 -32.24
C LYS A 238 -10.57 -11.94 -32.00
N VAL A 239 -10.67 -12.79 -30.98
CA VAL A 239 -9.66 -13.80 -30.63
C VAL A 239 -9.87 -15.07 -31.43
N THR A 240 -8.78 -15.65 -31.94
CA THR A 240 -8.75 -16.97 -32.58
C THR A 240 -7.88 -17.89 -31.72
N PRO A 241 -8.47 -18.69 -30.80
CA PRO A 241 -7.71 -19.66 -30.01
C PRO A 241 -7.35 -20.90 -30.84
N ASP A 242 -6.29 -21.58 -30.43
CA ASP A 242 -5.92 -22.90 -30.93
C ASP A 242 -6.82 -24.02 -30.35
N ALA A 243 -6.52 -25.27 -30.70
CA ALA A 243 -7.28 -26.44 -30.25
C ALA A 243 -7.24 -26.67 -28.73
N ASP A 244 -6.18 -26.20 -28.06
CA ASP A 244 -6.03 -26.28 -26.60
C ASP A 244 -6.66 -25.06 -25.90
N GLY A 245 -7.07 -24.03 -26.66
CA GLY A 245 -7.72 -22.82 -26.14
C GLY A 245 -6.81 -21.63 -25.96
N LYS A 246 -5.54 -21.74 -26.34
CA LYS A 246 -4.52 -20.70 -26.19
C LYS A 246 -4.55 -19.74 -27.35
N PHE A 247 -4.24 -18.47 -27.09
CA PHE A 247 -4.15 -17.45 -28.12
C PHE A 247 -3.00 -16.49 -27.84
N SER A 248 -2.52 -15.86 -28.91
CA SER A 248 -1.55 -14.77 -28.83
C SER A 248 -1.79 -13.76 -29.94
N MET A 249 -1.58 -12.49 -29.65
CA MET A 249 -1.66 -11.40 -30.62
C MET A 249 -0.67 -10.28 -30.27
N THR A 250 -0.16 -9.60 -31.28
CA THR A 250 0.83 -8.52 -31.12
C THR A 250 0.24 -7.21 -31.65
N LYS A 251 0.45 -6.12 -30.91
CA LYS A 251 -0.08 -4.80 -31.25
C LYS A 251 0.95 -3.72 -30.98
N ALA A 252 1.38 -3.03 -32.03
CA ALA A 252 2.23 -1.85 -31.93
C ALA A 252 1.38 -0.58 -31.71
N PHE A 253 1.89 0.37 -30.92
CA PHE A 253 1.28 1.69 -30.73
C PHE A 253 2.30 2.74 -30.26
N THR A 254 2.10 4.00 -30.67
CA THR A 254 2.78 5.16 -30.08
C THR A 254 1.82 5.85 -29.10
N PRO A 255 2.24 6.18 -27.86
CA PRO A 255 1.39 6.89 -26.90
C PRO A 255 1.23 8.35 -27.31
N ASN A 256 0.00 8.77 -27.58
CA ASN A 256 -0.35 10.16 -27.86
C ASN A 256 -0.94 10.79 -26.60
N PHE A 257 -0.06 11.24 -25.68
CA PHE A 257 -0.45 11.78 -24.38
C PHE A 257 -0.33 13.31 -24.27
N ALA A 258 0.17 14.01 -25.30
CA ALA A 258 0.44 15.44 -25.25
C ALA A 258 -0.78 16.24 -24.72
N PRO A 259 -0.62 17.11 -23.70
CA PRO A 259 0.63 17.65 -23.17
C PRO A 259 1.34 16.80 -22.09
N TYR A 260 0.81 15.63 -21.74
CA TYR A 260 1.36 14.72 -20.73
C TYR A 260 2.43 13.78 -21.32
N ASN A 261 3.28 13.24 -20.46
CA ASN A 261 4.29 12.21 -20.80
C ASN A 261 3.75 10.80 -20.51
N THR A 262 4.61 9.77 -20.49
CA THR A 262 4.22 8.37 -20.21
C THR A 262 4.32 7.95 -18.73
N ASP A 263 4.83 8.81 -17.85
CA ASP A 263 4.92 8.53 -16.40
C ASP A 263 3.51 8.49 -15.81
N TYR A 264 3.20 7.60 -14.86
CA TYR A 264 1.83 7.40 -14.35
C TYR A 264 0.81 6.94 -15.41
N SER A 265 1.27 6.29 -16.50
CA SER A 265 0.39 5.68 -17.51
C SER A 265 0.49 4.15 -17.49
N HIS A 266 -0.66 3.49 -17.64
CA HIS A 266 -0.79 2.03 -17.63
C HIS A 266 -1.51 1.54 -18.90
N VAL A 267 -1.17 0.34 -19.34
CA VAL A 267 -1.92 -0.38 -20.38
C VAL A 267 -2.92 -1.31 -19.70
N VAL A 268 -4.17 -1.27 -20.16
CA VAL A 268 -5.23 -2.20 -19.74
C VAL A 268 -5.59 -3.09 -20.93
N VAL A 269 -5.67 -4.40 -20.67
CA VAL A 269 -6.12 -5.43 -21.62
C VAL A 269 -7.30 -6.18 -21.01
N ILE A 270 -8.42 -6.23 -21.73
CA ILE A 270 -9.66 -6.86 -21.30
C ILE A 270 -10.03 -7.97 -22.29
N LEU A 271 -10.17 -9.19 -21.79
CA LEU A 271 -10.76 -10.32 -22.51
C LEU A 271 -12.26 -10.39 -22.21
N HIS A 272 -13.11 -10.31 -23.22
CA HIS A 272 -14.56 -10.21 -23.05
C HIS A 272 -15.36 -10.91 -24.15
N PHE A 273 -16.64 -11.20 -23.90
CA PHE A 273 -17.58 -11.63 -24.93
C PHE A 273 -17.99 -10.45 -25.83
N ALA A 274 -18.59 -10.71 -26.99
CA ALA A 274 -19.10 -9.62 -27.83
C ALA A 274 -20.07 -8.71 -27.05
N ASN A 275 -19.93 -7.39 -27.15
CA ASN A 275 -20.70 -6.44 -26.32
C ASN A 275 -22.21 -6.59 -26.55
N SER A 276 -22.61 -6.92 -27.79
CA SER A 276 -23.99 -7.24 -28.17
C SER A 276 -24.62 -8.40 -27.40
N THR A 277 -23.82 -9.35 -26.91
CA THR A 277 -24.31 -10.52 -26.15
C THR A 277 -24.59 -10.21 -24.68
N LYS A 278 -24.04 -9.10 -24.15
CA LYS A 278 -24.09 -8.70 -22.73
C LYS A 278 -23.65 -9.78 -21.73
N LYS A 279 -22.88 -10.79 -22.18
CA LYS A 279 -22.26 -11.82 -21.33
C LYS A 279 -21.10 -11.30 -20.47
N GLY A 280 -20.58 -10.11 -20.80
CA GLY A 280 -19.62 -9.38 -19.96
C GLY A 280 -18.13 -9.69 -20.23
N ILE A 281 -17.31 -9.32 -19.25
CA ILE A 281 -15.86 -9.48 -19.22
C ILE A 281 -15.51 -10.86 -18.64
N ILE A 282 -14.62 -11.56 -19.33
CA ILE A 282 -14.09 -12.86 -18.92
C ILE A 282 -12.99 -12.64 -17.88
N ASN A 283 -11.98 -11.82 -18.23
CA ASN A 283 -10.87 -11.45 -17.33
C ASN A 283 -10.14 -10.19 -17.86
N ALA A 284 -9.23 -9.62 -17.07
CA ALA A 284 -8.43 -8.47 -17.48
C ALA A 284 -7.06 -8.42 -16.79
N MET A 285 -6.14 -7.66 -17.38
CA MET A 285 -4.80 -7.38 -16.88
C MET A 285 -4.48 -5.89 -17.06
N GLN A 286 -3.80 -5.30 -16.08
CA GLN A 286 -3.24 -3.94 -16.13
C GLN A 286 -1.74 -4.00 -15.82
N LYS A 287 -0.92 -3.28 -16.59
CA LYS A 287 0.53 -3.13 -16.32
C LYS A 287 1.01 -1.72 -16.68
N ASP A 288 1.99 -1.25 -15.93
CA ASP A 288 2.63 0.05 -16.12
C ASP A 288 3.35 0.11 -17.47
N MET A 289 3.33 1.29 -18.10
CA MET A 289 3.99 1.47 -19.40
C MET A 289 5.51 1.56 -19.31
N VAL A 290 6.05 2.08 -18.20
CA VAL A 290 7.49 2.31 -18.03
C VAL A 290 8.13 1.11 -17.35
N ALA A 291 8.40 0.05 -18.12
CA ALA A 291 9.29 -1.03 -17.72
C ALA A 291 10.67 -0.84 -18.38
N GLY A 292 11.68 -0.50 -17.58
CA GLY A 292 13.08 -0.84 -17.85
C GLY A 292 13.58 -1.62 -16.63
N GLN A 293 14.18 -2.81 -16.74
CA GLN A 293 14.69 -3.55 -17.90
C GLN A 293 14.19 -5.01 -17.89
N PRO A 294 14.42 -5.84 -18.93
CA PRO A 294 14.34 -7.29 -18.76
C PRO A 294 15.38 -7.77 -17.73
N GLU A 295 14.99 -8.66 -16.82
CA GLU A 295 15.94 -9.41 -15.99
C GLU A 295 16.84 -10.29 -16.88
N PRO A 296 18.17 -10.32 -16.64
CA PRO A 296 19.01 -11.40 -17.14
C PRO A 296 18.64 -12.73 -16.47
N GLU A 297 19.07 -13.86 -17.05
CA GLU A 297 18.95 -15.16 -16.36
C GLU A 297 19.61 -15.09 -14.97
N PRO A 298 19.07 -15.78 -13.95
CA PRO A 298 19.42 -15.52 -12.57
C PRO A 298 20.84 -15.98 -12.24
N GLU A 299 21.78 -15.03 -12.24
CA GLU A 299 22.84 -15.05 -11.24
C GLU A 299 22.19 -15.09 -9.84
N PRO A 300 22.75 -15.83 -8.87
CA PRO A 300 22.13 -15.99 -7.55
C PRO A 300 21.88 -14.62 -6.92
N GLU A 301 20.62 -14.34 -6.56
CA GLU A 301 20.14 -13.01 -6.18
C GLU A 301 21.12 -12.28 -5.25
N PRO A 302 21.75 -11.16 -5.67
CA PRO A 302 22.24 -10.20 -4.71
C PRO A 302 21.02 -9.68 -3.94
N GLU A 303 21.09 -9.70 -2.60
CA GLU A 303 19.96 -9.37 -1.73
C GLU A 303 19.27 -8.06 -2.18
N PRO A 304 17.92 -8.01 -2.18
CA PRO A 304 17.17 -6.92 -2.78
C PRO A 304 17.59 -5.58 -2.18
N GLN A 305 18.26 -4.75 -2.99
CA GLN A 305 18.71 -3.45 -2.51
C GLN A 305 17.48 -2.63 -2.09
N PRO A 306 17.45 -2.11 -0.85
CA PRO A 306 16.29 -1.37 -0.38
C PRO A 306 15.98 -0.20 -1.31
N GLN A 307 14.70 0.05 -1.56
CA GLN A 307 14.28 1.42 -1.89
C GLN A 307 14.90 2.33 -0.81
N PRO A 308 15.57 3.43 -1.17
CA PRO A 308 16.25 4.26 -0.20
C PRO A 308 15.23 4.74 0.84
N ALA A 309 15.34 4.19 2.06
CA ALA A 309 14.34 4.39 3.09
C ALA A 309 14.13 5.89 3.31
N LEU A 310 12.87 6.34 3.27
CA LEU A 310 12.54 7.75 3.45
C LEU A 310 13.24 8.27 4.70
N LYS A 311 13.89 9.42 4.56
CA LYS A 311 14.61 10.07 5.66
C LYS A 311 13.65 10.27 6.84
N GLU A 312 14.02 9.75 8.01
CA GLU A 312 13.22 9.83 9.24
C GLU A 312 13.70 11.01 10.08
N VAL A 313 12.83 11.98 10.33
CA VAL A 313 13.09 13.12 11.23
C VAL A 313 12.08 13.12 12.38
N MET A 314 12.47 13.68 13.52
CA MET A 314 11.62 13.85 14.69
C MET A 314 11.12 15.29 14.75
N LEU A 315 9.82 15.49 14.98
CA LEU A 315 9.23 16.80 15.27
C LEU A 315 8.67 16.80 16.69
N GLU A 316 9.19 17.69 17.53
CA GLU A 316 8.74 17.89 18.91
C GLU A 316 7.99 19.22 18.98
N GLN A 317 6.67 19.17 19.12
CA GLN A 317 5.80 20.35 19.24
C GLN A 317 5.59 20.71 20.71
N PHE A 318 5.60 22.00 21.03
CA PHE A 318 5.11 22.54 22.30
C PHE A 318 3.71 23.16 22.13
N THR A 319 2.77 22.73 22.96
CA THR A 319 1.35 23.07 22.93
C THR A 319 0.77 23.13 24.34
N THR A 320 -0.41 23.71 24.55
CA THR A 320 -1.26 23.47 25.74
C THR A 320 -2.73 23.76 25.43
N GLU A 321 -3.63 23.25 26.26
CA GLU A 321 -5.04 23.65 26.27
C GLU A 321 -5.25 25.14 26.59
N LYS A 322 -4.29 25.81 27.23
CA LYS A 322 -4.39 27.24 27.56
C LYS A 322 -3.98 28.15 26.40
N CYS A 323 -3.43 27.58 25.34
CA CYS A 323 -2.88 28.30 24.19
C CYS A 323 -3.90 28.43 23.04
N GLY A 324 -4.47 29.63 22.88
CA GLY A 324 -5.49 29.90 21.85
C GLY A 324 -5.04 29.71 20.39
N TYR A 325 -3.74 29.79 20.10
CA TYR A 325 -3.20 29.61 18.75
C TYR A 325 -2.73 28.18 18.46
N CYS A 326 -2.67 27.31 19.47
CA CYS A 326 -2.10 25.98 19.34
C CYS A 326 -2.88 25.03 18.42
N PRO A 327 -4.23 25.07 18.36
CA PRO A 327 -4.99 24.31 17.36
C PRO A 327 -4.63 24.67 15.91
N GLY A 328 -4.44 25.97 15.64
CA GLY A 328 -3.99 26.47 14.35
C GLY A 328 -2.56 26.04 14.04
N GLY A 329 -1.66 26.10 15.03
CA GLY A 329 -0.29 25.61 14.92
C GLY A 329 -0.22 24.11 14.58
N ALA A 330 -0.96 23.26 15.30
CA ALA A 330 -1.05 21.82 15.02
C ALA A 330 -1.57 21.56 13.58
N THR A 331 -2.60 22.31 13.17
CA THR A 331 -3.14 22.25 11.80
C THR A 331 -2.09 22.63 10.75
N THR A 332 -1.29 23.67 11.01
CA THR A 332 -0.19 24.10 10.14
C THR A 332 0.91 23.04 10.04
N ILE A 333 1.33 22.44 11.16
CA ILE A 333 2.32 21.36 11.15
C ILE A 333 1.81 20.17 10.34
N ASN A 334 0.59 19.70 10.62
CA ASN A 334 -0.02 18.58 9.91
C ASN A 334 -0.08 18.83 8.40
N ASN A 335 -0.57 20.00 7.97
CA ASN A 335 -0.65 20.33 6.53
C ASN A 335 0.72 20.32 5.83
N VAL A 336 1.79 20.77 6.50
CA VAL A 336 3.14 20.73 5.93
C VAL A 336 3.66 19.30 5.86
N ILE A 337 3.54 18.50 6.93
CA ILE A 337 3.94 17.08 6.93
C ILE A 337 3.19 16.32 5.84
N THR A 338 1.86 16.46 5.75
CA THR A 338 1.05 15.83 4.69
C THR A 338 1.51 16.22 3.29
N SER A 339 1.94 17.47 3.08
CA SER A 339 2.45 17.92 1.78
C SER A 339 3.85 17.37 1.41
N MET A 340 4.52 16.69 2.34
CA MET A 340 5.87 16.16 2.20
C MET A 340 5.96 14.64 2.49
N ILE A 341 4.81 13.95 2.57
CA ILE A 341 4.72 12.55 3.04
C ILE A 341 5.48 11.55 2.15
N GLU A 342 5.66 11.88 0.87
CA GLU A 342 6.46 11.10 -0.10
C GLU A 342 7.97 11.45 -0.05
N GLU A 343 8.36 12.52 0.65
CA GLU A 343 9.75 12.98 0.74
C GLU A 343 10.44 12.66 2.08
N VAL A 344 9.67 12.48 3.16
CA VAL A 344 10.17 12.39 4.54
C VAL A 344 9.14 11.74 5.46
N LYS A 345 9.61 10.86 6.35
CA LYS A 345 8.80 10.32 7.45
C LYS A 345 9.07 11.16 8.71
N VAL A 346 8.02 11.59 9.39
CA VAL A 346 8.11 12.48 10.56
C VAL A 346 7.55 11.79 11.80
N SER A 347 8.42 11.46 12.76
CA SER A 347 8.03 10.99 14.10
C SER A 347 7.59 12.20 14.93
N TRP A 348 6.29 12.38 15.16
CA TRP A 348 5.75 13.57 15.85
C TRP A 348 5.52 13.26 17.34
N VAL A 349 5.97 14.15 18.22
CA VAL A 349 5.67 14.20 19.66
C VAL A 349 5.08 15.57 20.03
N SER A 350 3.98 15.58 20.76
CA SER A 350 3.30 16.77 21.28
C SER A 350 3.53 16.91 22.79
N HIS A 351 4.36 17.87 23.17
CA HIS A 351 4.64 18.24 24.56
C HIS A 351 3.62 19.27 25.04
N HIS A 352 2.79 18.89 26.02
CA HIS A 352 1.88 19.80 26.71
C HIS A 352 2.63 20.69 27.70
N ALA A 353 3.39 21.66 27.18
CA ALA A 353 4.24 22.59 27.92
C ALA A 353 4.54 23.84 27.09
N GLY A 354 5.25 24.81 27.69
CA GLY A 354 5.74 26.02 27.01
C GLY A 354 4.78 27.21 27.07
N PHE A 355 3.51 27.00 27.40
CA PHE A 355 2.55 28.07 27.69
C PHE A 355 1.54 27.64 28.75
N ASN A 356 1.84 27.92 30.02
CA ASN A 356 1.14 27.32 31.18
C ASN A 356 1.24 25.78 31.18
N THR A 357 0.35 25.11 31.92
CA THR A 357 0.23 23.66 32.02
C THR A 357 -1.24 23.24 31.92
N ASP A 358 -1.48 21.96 31.64
CA ASP A 358 -2.80 21.33 31.61
C ASP A 358 -2.71 19.86 32.06
N PHE A 359 -3.80 19.09 31.94
CA PHE A 359 -3.89 17.70 32.42
C PHE A 359 -3.01 16.70 31.64
N LEU A 360 -2.40 17.12 30.53
CA LEU A 360 -1.48 16.32 29.72
C LEU A 360 -0.02 16.77 29.91
N THR A 361 0.25 17.78 30.73
CA THR A 361 1.62 18.18 31.09
C THR A 361 2.31 17.09 31.91
N VAL A 362 3.33 16.47 31.31
CA VAL A 362 4.25 15.54 31.99
C VAL A 362 5.56 16.26 32.41
N PRO A 363 6.19 15.88 33.54
CA PRO A 363 7.39 16.55 34.05
C PRO A 363 8.54 16.66 33.03
N GLU A 364 8.67 15.66 32.16
CA GLU A 364 9.72 15.59 31.15
C GLU A 364 9.54 16.67 30.07
N SER A 365 8.30 16.98 29.67
CA SER A 365 7.98 18.10 28.78
C SER A 365 8.36 19.44 29.40
N THR A 366 8.14 19.61 30.71
CA THR A 366 8.56 20.83 31.43
C THR A 366 10.09 20.94 31.51
N GLN A 367 10.81 19.82 31.67
CA GLN A 367 12.28 19.80 31.71
C GLN A 367 12.93 20.08 30.34
N LEU A 368 12.24 19.82 29.23
CA LEU A 368 12.70 20.18 27.88
C LEU A 368 12.61 21.69 27.59
N LEU A 369 11.87 22.47 28.40
CA LEU A 369 11.76 23.92 28.23
C LEU A 369 13.10 24.67 28.34
N SER A 370 14.14 24.07 28.93
CA SER A 370 15.50 24.61 28.91
C SER A 370 16.06 24.82 27.51
N LEU A 371 15.54 24.10 26.50
CA LEU A 371 15.95 24.23 25.09
C LEU A 371 15.53 25.58 24.46
N TYR A 372 14.53 26.29 25.02
CA TYR A 372 14.14 27.63 24.55
C TYR A 372 15.26 28.68 24.75
N SER A 373 16.11 28.50 25.77
CA SER A 373 17.20 29.42 26.07
C SER A 373 18.39 29.30 25.10
N ILE A 374 18.45 28.21 24.31
CA ILE A 374 19.51 28.02 23.31
C ILE A 374 19.29 29.01 22.16
N GLY A 375 20.28 29.87 21.92
CA GLY A 375 20.17 31.00 20.99
C GLY A 375 19.65 32.30 21.63
N GLY A 376 19.75 32.42 22.96
CA GLY A 376 19.43 33.65 23.69
C GLY A 376 17.94 33.92 23.92
N GLY A 377 17.08 32.91 23.70
CA GLY A 377 15.64 33.02 23.91
C GLY A 377 15.29 33.39 25.36
N GLN A 378 14.40 34.37 25.51
CA GLN A 378 13.89 34.82 26.81
C GLN A 378 12.47 34.28 27.01
N GLY A 379 12.29 33.42 27.99
CA GLY A 379 11.00 32.78 28.31
C GLY A 379 10.59 31.66 27.34
N THR A 380 9.36 31.17 27.53
CA THR A 380 8.75 30.09 26.74
C THR A 380 7.43 30.56 26.11
N PHE A 381 7.03 29.92 25.02
CA PHE A 381 5.78 30.22 24.31
C PHE A 381 5.26 29.00 23.57
N ALA A 382 3.96 28.99 23.25
CA ALA A 382 3.33 28.00 22.38
C ALA A 382 2.34 28.72 21.41
N PRO A 383 2.08 28.18 20.20
CA PRO A 383 2.66 26.97 19.64
C PRO A 383 4.13 27.18 19.21
N ALA A 384 4.97 26.24 19.57
CA ALA A 384 6.36 26.18 19.13
C ALA A 384 6.70 24.75 18.70
N PHE A 385 7.85 24.56 18.06
CA PHE A 385 8.33 23.24 17.68
C PHE A 385 9.85 23.20 17.52
N MET A 386 10.39 21.99 17.48
CA MET A 386 11.76 21.64 17.13
C MET A 386 11.72 20.55 16.06
N VAL A 387 12.72 20.48 15.19
CA VAL A 387 12.92 19.33 14.29
C VAL A 387 14.34 18.80 14.48
N ASN A 388 14.47 17.53 14.83
CA ASN A 388 15.71 16.90 15.29
C ASN A 388 16.48 17.72 16.36
N ARG A 389 15.81 18.60 17.11
CA ARG A 389 16.45 19.60 18.01
C ARG A 389 17.57 20.42 17.34
N ASN A 390 17.56 20.52 16.02
CA ASN A 390 18.61 21.17 15.25
C ASN A 390 18.65 22.68 15.48
N LYS A 391 19.86 23.22 15.58
CA LYS A 391 20.09 24.65 15.77
C LYS A 391 20.04 25.40 14.44
N VAL A 392 18.89 25.98 14.11
CA VAL A 392 18.70 26.84 12.93
C VAL A 392 18.69 28.30 13.35
N ASN A 393 19.51 29.15 12.69
CA ASN A 393 19.69 30.57 13.05
C ASN A 393 20.02 30.78 14.54
N GLY A 394 20.86 29.90 15.09
CA GLY A 394 21.27 29.93 16.50
C GLY A 394 20.26 29.35 17.50
N LYS A 395 19.01 29.08 17.08
CA LYS A 395 17.90 28.64 17.96
C LYS A 395 17.48 27.20 17.67
N VAL A 396 17.07 26.50 18.72
CA VAL A 396 16.54 25.13 18.63
C VAL A 396 15.00 25.12 18.57
N VAL A 397 14.35 26.03 19.33
CA VAL A 397 12.89 26.14 19.39
C VAL A 397 12.40 27.30 18.52
N HIS A 398 11.40 27.04 17.68
CA HIS A 398 10.87 28.00 16.70
C HIS A 398 9.35 28.13 16.80
N GLY A 399 8.82 29.32 16.52
CA GLY A 399 7.37 29.55 16.41
C GLY A 399 6.79 28.90 15.15
N VAL A 400 5.57 28.36 15.26
CA VAL A 400 4.94 27.62 14.15
C VAL A 400 4.49 28.56 13.03
N SER A 401 5.02 28.35 11.83
CA SER A 401 4.52 28.88 10.57
C SER A 401 4.79 27.85 9.47
N ALA A 402 4.04 27.86 8.36
CA ALA A 402 4.23 26.88 7.28
C ALA A 402 5.66 26.94 6.70
N ALA A 403 6.23 28.15 6.58
CA ALA A 403 7.60 28.35 6.14
C ALA A 403 8.61 27.79 7.15
N ASN A 404 8.46 28.06 8.46
CA ASN A 404 9.37 27.54 9.48
C ASN A 404 9.34 26.01 9.51
N VAL A 405 8.15 25.39 9.52
CA VAL A 405 8.00 23.93 9.57
C VAL A 405 8.66 23.28 8.35
N LYS A 406 8.39 23.78 7.14
CA LYS A 406 9.00 23.24 5.91
C LYS A 406 10.51 23.42 5.90
N ASN A 407 11.01 24.59 6.28
CA ASN A 407 12.45 24.88 6.28
C ASN A 407 13.22 24.04 7.30
N LEU A 408 12.68 23.84 8.51
CA LEU A 408 13.32 23.01 9.53
C LEU A 408 13.28 21.52 9.18
N ILE A 409 12.20 21.03 8.56
CA ILE A 409 12.13 19.65 8.06
C ILE A 409 13.16 19.42 6.95
N ASN A 410 13.28 20.34 5.98
CA ASN A 410 14.30 20.24 4.93
C ASN A 410 15.72 20.32 5.49
N PHE A 411 16.00 21.26 6.39
CA PHE A 411 17.28 21.34 7.08
C PHE A 411 17.62 20.03 7.79
N ALA A 412 16.67 19.45 8.55
CA ALA A 412 16.88 18.17 9.23
C ALA A 412 17.12 17.01 8.25
N LYS A 413 16.38 16.92 7.13
CA LYS A 413 16.63 15.91 6.07
C LYS A 413 18.04 16.03 5.50
N GLU A 414 18.55 17.23 5.31
CA GLU A 414 19.89 17.49 4.77
C GLU A 414 21.01 17.17 5.78
N HIS A 415 20.73 17.30 7.08
CA HIS A 415 21.71 17.14 8.17
C HIS A 415 21.45 15.89 9.04
N LEU A 416 20.84 14.84 8.49
CA LEU A 416 20.76 13.54 9.18
C LEU A 416 22.15 12.91 9.29
N ALA A 417 22.50 12.44 10.48
CA ALA A 417 23.74 11.69 10.70
C ALA A 417 23.67 10.32 10.01
N SER A 418 24.73 9.97 9.29
CA SER A 418 24.96 8.63 8.75
C SER A 418 25.49 7.68 9.84
N GLY A 419 25.22 6.38 9.73
CA GLY A 419 25.85 5.36 10.59
C GLY A 419 25.23 5.18 11.98
N ILE A 420 24.06 5.77 12.26
CA ILE A 420 23.24 5.46 13.44
C ILE A 420 21.98 4.72 12.99
N GLU A 421 21.90 3.45 13.35
CA GLU A 421 20.69 2.63 13.23
C GLU A 421 20.07 2.39 14.61
N ILE A 422 18.74 2.33 14.65
CA ILE A 422 17.97 2.09 15.86
C ILE A 422 17.04 0.92 15.56
N GLU A 423 17.40 -0.26 16.07
CA GLU A 423 16.52 -1.43 16.06
C GLU A 423 15.98 -1.69 17.46
N SER A 424 14.75 -2.22 17.55
CA SER A 424 14.07 -2.40 18.84
C SER A 424 13.10 -3.57 18.83
N GLU A 425 13.21 -4.43 19.84
CA GLU A 425 12.24 -5.47 20.16
C GLU A 425 11.22 -4.89 21.14
N ILE A 426 9.92 -4.96 20.82
CA ILE A 426 8.86 -4.34 21.61
C ILE A 426 7.78 -5.38 21.92
N SER A 427 7.34 -5.45 23.17
CA SER A 427 6.25 -6.33 23.61
C SER A 427 5.33 -5.65 24.63
N TYR A 428 4.10 -6.13 24.73
CA TYR A 428 3.13 -5.66 25.72
C TYR A 428 2.24 -6.83 26.15
N ASP A 429 2.24 -7.08 27.45
CA ASP A 429 1.30 -8.00 28.08
C ASP A 429 0.00 -7.22 28.39
N LYS A 430 -1.08 -7.60 27.73
CA LYS A 430 -2.41 -6.98 27.89
C LYS A 430 -3.04 -7.23 29.27
N ASP A 431 -2.72 -8.35 29.90
CA ASP A 431 -3.39 -8.83 31.12
C ASP A 431 -2.70 -8.22 32.35
N THR A 432 -1.38 -8.01 32.30
CA THR A 432 -0.63 -7.26 33.32
C THR A 432 -0.43 -5.77 33.00
N ARG A 433 -0.85 -5.33 31.79
CA ARG A 433 -0.57 -3.99 31.21
C ARG A 433 0.92 -3.60 31.16
N LYS A 434 1.82 -4.59 31.15
CA LYS A 434 3.26 -4.38 31.19
C LYS A 434 3.84 -4.24 29.79
N PHE A 435 4.31 -3.04 29.46
CA PHE A 435 5.09 -2.77 28.25
C PHE A 435 6.56 -3.06 28.50
N LYS A 436 7.24 -3.64 27.50
CA LYS A 436 8.69 -3.84 27.49
C LYS A 436 9.27 -3.44 26.15
N ILE A 437 10.42 -2.79 26.17
CA ILE A 437 11.22 -2.49 24.98
C ILE A 437 12.69 -2.76 25.23
N LYS A 438 13.34 -3.37 24.26
CA LYS A 438 14.78 -3.55 24.17
C LYS A 438 15.28 -2.84 22.92
N VAL A 439 16.14 -1.85 23.10
CA VAL A 439 16.73 -1.05 22.03
C VAL A 439 18.17 -1.48 21.84
N ASN A 440 18.56 -1.80 20.60
CA ASN A 440 19.95 -2.06 20.27
C ASN A 440 20.71 -0.72 20.20
N ALA A 441 21.85 -0.64 20.89
CA ALA A 441 22.64 0.58 20.96
C ALA A 441 23.36 0.83 19.62
N PRO A 442 23.44 2.09 19.13
CA PRO A 442 24.23 2.41 17.94
C PRO A 442 25.71 2.10 18.18
N THR A 443 26.29 1.16 17.42
CA THR A 443 27.62 0.58 17.68
C THR A 443 28.79 1.33 17.01
N THR A 444 28.54 2.42 16.31
CA THR A 444 29.57 3.17 15.58
C THR A 444 30.48 3.96 16.52
N SER A 445 31.78 3.68 16.45
CA SER A 445 32.82 4.25 17.32
C SER A 445 32.96 5.78 17.24
N GLU A 446 32.46 6.38 16.15
CA GLU A 446 32.36 7.83 15.96
C GLU A 446 31.43 8.50 16.99
N PHE A 447 30.42 7.79 17.52
CA PHE A 447 29.46 8.33 18.47
C PHE A 447 29.68 7.84 19.90
N THR A 448 30.30 6.68 20.10
CA THR A 448 30.65 6.16 21.44
C THR A 448 32.06 6.58 21.91
N GLY A 449 32.93 7.03 21.00
CA GLY A 449 34.34 7.37 21.27
C GLY A 449 34.61 8.77 21.82
N GLY A 450 33.61 9.50 22.32
CA GLY A 450 33.80 10.84 22.92
C GLY A 450 32.61 11.79 22.79
N ASN A 451 31.61 11.45 21.97
CA ASN A 451 30.36 12.21 21.87
C ASN A 451 29.38 11.76 22.95
N ASP A 452 28.66 12.71 23.55
CA ASP A 452 27.72 12.48 24.65
C ASP A 452 26.39 11.95 24.07
N LEU A 453 26.37 10.67 23.65
CA LEU A 453 25.24 9.97 23.04
C LEU A 453 24.24 9.45 24.07
N TYR A 454 22.95 9.71 23.86
CA TYR A 454 21.85 9.30 24.72
C TYR A 454 20.75 8.64 23.88
N LEU A 455 20.11 7.61 24.44
CA LEU A 455 18.92 6.96 23.90
C LEU A 455 17.70 7.33 24.73
N ASN A 456 16.54 7.40 24.07
CA ASN A 456 15.28 7.60 24.76
C ASN A 456 14.13 6.93 24.02
N VAL A 457 13.06 6.65 24.77
CA VAL A 457 11.83 6.04 24.27
C VAL A 457 10.65 6.92 24.69
N ALA A 458 9.99 7.53 23.71
CA ALA A 458 8.74 8.25 23.90
C ALA A 458 7.56 7.29 23.74
N LEU A 459 6.71 7.22 24.77
CA LEU A 459 5.37 6.68 24.66
C LEU A 459 4.43 7.84 24.36
N THR A 460 3.76 7.80 23.21
CA THR A 460 2.76 8.81 22.82
C THR A 460 1.37 8.21 22.71
N GLU A 461 0.33 9.03 22.81
CA GLU A 461 -1.07 8.63 22.61
C GLU A 461 -1.80 9.62 21.69
N ASP A 462 -2.52 9.07 20.71
CA ASP A 462 -3.41 9.78 19.79
C ASP A 462 -4.86 9.79 20.33
N ASN A 463 -5.72 10.61 19.74
CA ASN A 463 -7.16 10.65 20.03
C ASN A 463 -7.53 10.90 21.51
N ILE A 464 -6.80 11.80 22.17
CA ILE A 464 -7.15 12.29 23.51
C ILE A 464 -8.12 13.46 23.39
N LYS A 465 -9.32 13.33 23.95
CA LYS A 465 -10.31 14.42 23.95
C LYS A 465 -9.85 15.56 24.86
N ALA A 466 -9.92 16.79 24.36
CA ALA A 466 -9.65 18.00 25.13
C ALA A 466 -10.63 18.17 26.30
N GLN A 467 -10.15 18.72 27.42
CA GLN A 467 -11.02 19.18 28.50
C GLN A 467 -11.51 20.59 28.21
N ASN A 468 -10.61 21.52 27.89
CA ASN A 468 -10.95 22.89 27.51
C ASN A 468 -9.82 23.55 26.69
N GLN A 469 -9.68 23.14 25.42
CA GLN A 469 -8.73 23.75 24.48
C GLN A 469 -9.18 25.17 24.08
N ALA A 470 -8.45 26.17 24.55
CA ALA A 470 -8.57 27.55 24.09
C ALA A 470 -8.36 27.63 22.57
N GLY A 471 -9.19 28.42 21.89
CA GLY A 471 -9.13 28.60 20.44
C GLY A 471 -9.70 27.45 19.61
N ALA A 472 -10.32 26.43 20.23
CA ALA A 472 -11.05 25.37 19.55
C ALA A 472 -12.43 25.11 20.18
N GLY A 473 -13.24 24.27 19.52
CA GLY A 473 -14.51 23.80 20.07
C GLY A 473 -14.36 22.68 21.10
N SER A 474 -15.44 22.36 21.81
CA SER A 474 -15.51 21.33 22.88
C SER A 474 -15.24 19.88 22.44
N ASN A 475 -15.01 19.65 21.15
CA ASN A 475 -14.66 18.37 20.56
C ASN A 475 -13.23 18.36 19.97
N TYR A 476 -12.37 19.30 20.38
CA TYR A 476 -10.96 19.24 19.99
C TYR A 476 -10.30 17.94 20.48
N ILE A 477 -9.45 17.37 19.63
CA ILE A 477 -8.74 16.12 19.85
C ILE A 477 -7.25 16.39 19.75
N HIS A 478 -6.52 16.02 20.80
CA HIS A 478 -5.07 16.04 20.83
C HIS A 478 -4.51 14.74 20.24
N ASN A 479 -3.44 14.85 19.48
CA ASN A 479 -2.72 13.73 18.88
C ASN A 479 -1.22 13.86 19.16
N HIS A 480 -0.50 12.75 19.02
CA HIS A 480 0.93 12.62 19.25
C HIS A 480 1.35 12.96 20.69
N VAL A 481 0.42 12.96 21.66
CA VAL A 481 0.64 13.50 23.01
C VAL A 481 1.67 12.68 23.74
N LEU A 482 2.75 13.31 24.22
CA LEU A 482 3.74 12.64 25.06
C LEU A 482 3.09 12.19 26.37
N ARG A 483 3.05 10.89 26.60
CA ARG A 483 2.64 10.29 27.87
C ARG A 483 3.83 9.96 28.78
N ARG A 484 4.99 9.59 28.23
CA ARG A 484 6.22 9.30 29.01
C ARG A 484 7.48 9.33 28.16
N LEU A 485 8.61 9.76 28.75
CA LEU A 485 9.96 9.41 28.26
C LEU A 485 10.59 8.39 29.21
N LEU A 486 10.90 7.18 28.73
CA LEU A 486 11.42 6.10 29.60
C LEU A 486 12.87 6.34 30.06
N GLY A 487 13.67 7.09 29.28
CA GLY A 487 14.97 7.62 29.69
C GLY A 487 14.89 8.96 30.45
N GLY A 488 13.70 9.43 30.81
CA GLY A 488 13.47 10.78 31.34
C GLY A 488 13.81 11.89 30.34
N ALA A 489 13.84 13.15 30.77
CA ALA A 489 14.08 14.28 29.85
C ALA A 489 15.51 14.33 29.28
N ASN A 490 16.50 13.80 30.00
CA ASN A 490 17.90 13.77 29.55
C ASN A 490 18.20 12.59 28.61
N GLY A 491 17.34 11.55 28.59
CA GLY A 491 17.67 10.25 27.99
C GLY A 491 18.60 9.41 28.87
N GLN A 492 18.77 8.15 28.49
CA GLN A 492 19.74 7.23 29.05
C GLN A 492 21.06 7.36 28.28
N LYS A 493 22.18 7.60 28.98
CA LYS A 493 23.50 7.66 28.35
C LYS A 493 23.87 6.30 27.74
N VAL A 494 24.42 6.33 26.53
CA VAL A 494 24.99 5.17 25.85
C VAL A 494 26.43 4.98 26.32
N GLU A 495 26.74 3.79 26.83
CA GLU A 495 28.05 3.39 27.30
C GLU A 495 28.77 2.59 26.19
N PRO A 496 30.08 2.81 25.94
CA PRO A 496 30.78 2.19 24.81
C PRO A 496 30.81 0.65 24.79
N SER A 497 30.54 0.01 25.93
CA SER A 497 30.50 -1.44 26.09
C SER A 497 29.10 -2.04 26.09
N ALA A 498 28.04 -1.23 26.03
CA ALA A 498 26.66 -1.68 26.11
C ALA A 498 26.08 -1.94 24.70
N ALA A 499 25.69 -3.18 24.42
CA ALA A 499 25.06 -3.54 23.14
C ALA A 499 23.56 -3.22 23.10
N THR A 500 22.87 -3.20 24.25
CA THR A 500 21.40 -3.11 24.33
C THR A 500 20.95 -2.37 25.59
N TYR A 501 19.82 -1.65 25.49
CA TYR A 501 19.16 -0.97 26.59
C TYR A 501 17.71 -1.44 26.73
N GLU A 502 17.29 -1.79 27.94
CA GLU A 502 15.97 -2.35 28.22
C GLU A 502 15.18 -1.44 29.17
N TRP A 503 13.89 -1.27 28.88
CA TRP A 503 12.94 -0.58 29.74
C TRP A 503 11.65 -1.40 29.88
N GLU A 504 11.13 -1.44 31.10
CA GLU A 504 9.76 -1.88 31.38
C GLU A 504 8.93 -0.69 31.88
N TYR A 505 7.63 -0.69 31.55
CA TYR A 505 6.71 0.32 32.05
C TYR A 505 5.29 -0.25 32.19
N ASP A 506 4.68 -0.05 33.35
CA ASP A 506 3.29 -0.44 33.60
C ASP A 506 2.37 0.65 33.05
N ILE A 507 1.61 0.35 31.99
CA ILE A 507 0.82 1.34 31.26
C ILE A 507 -0.43 1.72 32.09
N PRO A 508 -0.61 2.99 32.50
CA PRO A 508 -1.75 3.44 33.29
C PRO A 508 -3.10 3.11 32.66
N ASN A 509 -4.09 2.80 33.50
CA ASN A 509 -5.38 2.27 33.03
C ASN A 509 -6.16 3.22 32.10
N ASP A 510 -5.96 4.53 32.24
CA ASP A 510 -6.60 5.58 31.45
C ASP A 510 -5.96 5.80 30.06
N TRP A 511 -4.81 5.18 29.77
CA TRP A 511 -4.16 5.29 28.47
C TRP A 511 -4.71 4.23 27.51
N LYS A 512 -5.11 4.66 26.31
CA LYS A 512 -5.69 3.80 25.27
C LYS A 512 -4.57 3.21 24.41
N THR A 513 -4.18 1.98 24.72
CA THR A 513 -3.04 1.31 24.05
C THR A 513 -3.25 1.11 22.55
N ASP A 514 -4.49 1.06 22.06
CA ASP A 514 -4.86 1.02 20.64
C ASP A 514 -4.76 2.38 19.92
N LYS A 515 -4.36 3.42 20.66
CA LYS A 515 -4.03 4.76 20.18
C LYS A 515 -2.60 5.16 20.55
N MET A 516 -1.82 4.26 21.13
CA MET A 516 -0.43 4.53 21.49
C MET A 516 0.54 4.27 20.34
N LYS A 517 1.69 4.94 20.40
CA LYS A 517 2.88 4.70 19.55
C LYS A 517 4.14 4.74 20.40
N VAL A 518 5.22 4.19 19.86
CA VAL A 518 6.54 4.17 20.48
C VAL A 518 7.54 4.86 19.55
N ILE A 519 8.20 5.92 20.02
CA ILE A 519 9.24 6.62 19.25
C ILE A 519 10.57 6.46 19.98
N VAL A 520 11.50 5.75 19.37
CA VAL A 520 12.87 5.56 19.89
C VAL A 520 13.79 6.54 19.18
N PHE A 521 14.64 7.25 19.91
CA PHE A 521 15.53 8.24 19.32
C PHE A 521 16.90 8.34 20.02
N ALA A 522 17.92 8.60 19.21
CA ALA A 522 19.31 8.76 19.61
C ALA A 522 19.71 10.24 19.45
N HIS A 523 20.25 10.84 20.51
CA HIS A 523 20.44 12.28 20.61
C HIS A 523 21.62 12.68 21.50
N HIS A 524 22.13 13.90 21.32
CA HIS A 524 23.04 14.52 22.28
C HIS A 524 22.34 14.82 23.61
N ALA A 525 23.08 14.85 24.72
CA ALA A 525 22.57 15.33 26.00
C ALA A 525 21.83 16.68 25.85
N LYS A 526 20.62 16.85 26.40
CA LYS A 526 19.89 18.15 26.31
C LYS A 526 20.61 19.31 27.00
N THR A 527 21.60 19.00 27.85
CA THR A 527 22.51 19.95 28.52
C THR A 527 23.65 20.41 27.62
N ASN A 528 23.90 19.74 26.49
CA ASN A 528 24.81 20.23 25.45
C ASN A 528 24.13 21.40 24.71
N THR A 529 24.33 22.62 25.21
CA THR A 529 23.79 23.84 24.60
C THR A 529 24.53 24.22 23.30
N ALA A 530 25.69 23.64 23.04
CA ALA A 530 26.39 23.77 21.77
C ALA A 530 25.68 22.96 20.67
N ASP A 531 25.30 21.72 20.96
CA ASP A 531 24.47 20.89 20.07
C ASP A 531 23.59 19.87 20.85
N PRO A 532 22.27 20.08 20.96
CA PRO A 532 21.34 19.12 21.57
C PRO A 532 20.63 18.23 20.53
N SER A 533 21.18 18.10 19.32
CA SER A 533 20.55 17.44 18.17
C SER A 533 20.14 15.98 18.43
N VAL A 534 19.05 15.58 17.77
CA VAL A 534 18.61 14.19 17.58
C VAL A 534 19.18 13.71 16.26
N TYR A 535 20.08 12.74 16.32
CA TYR A 535 20.73 12.18 15.14
C TYR A 535 19.77 11.32 14.32
N ARG A 536 18.98 10.49 15.01
CA ARG A 536 18.04 9.52 14.42
C ARG A 536 16.84 9.32 15.33
N SER A 537 15.67 9.14 14.72
CA SER A 537 14.47 8.63 15.39
C SER A 537 13.86 7.51 14.54
N ARG A 538 13.10 6.62 15.20
CA ARG A 538 12.24 5.64 14.56
C ARG A 538 10.94 5.47 15.34
N GLU A 539 9.83 5.57 14.62
CA GLU A 539 8.48 5.32 15.14
C GLU A 539 8.05 3.88 14.86
N TYR A 540 7.50 3.23 15.89
CA TYR A 540 6.91 1.89 15.89
C TYR A 540 5.45 1.96 16.37
N PRO A 541 4.56 1.09 15.83
CA PRO A 541 3.23 0.90 16.41
C PRO A 541 3.35 0.34 17.84
N PHE A 542 2.43 0.71 18.73
CA PHE A 542 2.35 0.08 20.04
C PHE A 542 1.81 -1.36 19.90
N PRO A 543 2.42 -2.38 20.54
CA PRO A 543 2.02 -3.78 20.39
C PRO A 543 0.77 -4.13 21.21
N VAL A 544 -0.34 -3.41 20.99
CA VAL A 544 -1.65 -4.01 21.21
C VAL A 544 -1.80 -5.23 20.32
N ALA A 545 -2.47 -6.26 20.83
CA ALA A 545 -2.82 -7.43 20.04
C ALA A 545 -3.87 -7.07 18.97
N SER A 546 -3.41 -6.43 17.89
CA SER A 546 -4.03 -6.62 16.58
C SER A 546 -3.98 -8.11 16.28
N THR A 547 -5.14 -8.71 16.01
CA THR A 547 -5.23 -10.06 15.48
C THR A 547 -4.25 -10.24 14.32
N ILE A 548 -3.42 -11.29 14.40
CA ILE A 548 -2.29 -11.72 13.51
C ILE A 548 -0.95 -11.68 14.28
N SER A 549 -0.23 -12.81 14.20
CA SER A 549 1.03 -13.21 14.87
C SER A 549 0.97 -13.54 16.37
N ASP A 550 1.64 -14.65 16.68
CA ASP A 550 2.08 -15.17 17.99
C ASP A 550 1.04 -15.64 19.03
N VAL A 551 0.33 -16.71 18.65
CA VAL A 551 0.16 -17.86 19.55
C VAL A 551 1.07 -18.99 19.04
N LEU A 552 2.10 -19.31 19.82
CA LEU A 552 3.05 -20.40 19.54
C LEU A 552 2.41 -21.77 19.83
N ASP A 553 1.87 -22.42 18.81
CA ASP A 553 1.68 -23.87 18.85
C ASP A 553 3.05 -24.55 18.64
N GLN A 554 3.72 -24.91 19.73
CA GLN A 554 5.09 -25.43 19.70
C GLN A 554 5.21 -26.86 19.15
N ASN A 555 4.09 -27.56 18.93
CA ASN A 555 4.10 -28.96 18.52
C ASN A 555 4.06 -29.18 17.00
N MET A 556 3.73 -28.15 16.21
CA MET A 556 3.63 -28.29 14.76
C MET A 556 4.93 -27.91 14.05
N LYS A 557 5.63 -28.90 13.47
CA LYS A 557 6.84 -28.67 12.67
C LYS A 557 6.49 -28.57 11.20
N VAL A 558 7.13 -27.63 10.50
CA VAL A 558 6.97 -27.44 9.05
C VAL A 558 8.35 -27.33 8.43
N TYR A 559 8.64 -28.18 7.45
CA TYR A 559 9.95 -28.25 6.80
C TYR A 559 9.83 -28.77 5.37
N ALA A 560 10.91 -28.68 4.61
CA ALA A 560 10.98 -29.16 3.23
C ALA A 560 11.89 -30.38 3.09
N VAL A 561 11.52 -31.34 2.24
CA VAL A 561 12.36 -32.48 1.82
C VAL A 561 12.18 -32.69 0.32
N ASN A 562 13.27 -32.67 -0.45
CA ASN A 562 13.29 -32.92 -1.89
C ASN A 562 12.27 -32.08 -2.71
N GLY A 563 12.04 -30.82 -2.32
CA GLY A 563 11.06 -29.92 -2.95
C GLY A 563 9.62 -30.05 -2.42
N ASP A 564 9.32 -31.01 -1.54
CA ASP A 564 7.98 -31.15 -0.95
C ASP A 564 7.93 -30.54 0.46
N ILE A 565 6.83 -29.85 0.80
CA ILE A 565 6.55 -29.32 2.14
C ILE A 565 5.90 -30.42 2.97
N LEU A 566 6.47 -30.70 4.14
CA LEU A 566 5.92 -31.60 5.15
C LEU A 566 5.51 -30.82 6.40
N ILE A 567 4.39 -31.24 6.98
CA ILE A 567 3.85 -30.72 8.24
C ILE A 567 3.70 -31.91 9.19
N GLU A 568 4.44 -31.90 10.31
CA GLU A 568 4.21 -32.81 11.43
C GLU A 568 3.24 -32.12 12.42
N GLY A 569 2.02 -32.65 12.54
CA GLY A 569 0.96 -32.13 13.41
C GLY A 569 -0.43 -32.37 12.83
N GLU A 570 -1.49 -32.15 13.61
CA GLU A 570 -2.86 -32.17 13.08
C GLU A 570 -3.23 -30.81 12.47
N TYR A 571 -3.66 -30.83 11.21
CA TYR A 571 -4.14 -29.65 10.49
C TYR A 571 -5.32 -30.02 9.57
N GLN A 572 -6.17 -29.04 9.29
CA GLN A 572 -7.34 -29.20 8.41
C GLN A 572 -6.99 -28.90 6.95
N SER A 573 -6.16 -27.88 6.71
CA SER A 573 -5.63 -27.55 5.39
C SER A 573 -4.35 -26.73 5.50
N PHE A 574 -3.59 -26.63 4.41
CA PHE A 574 -2.52 -25.65 4.28
C PHE A 574 -2.45 -25.09 2.86
N ARG A 575 -1.80 -23.93 2.72
CA ARG A 575 -1.47 -23.26 1.47
C ARG A 575 0.00 -22.85 1.52
N VAL A 576 0.73 -23.07 0.44
CA VAL A 576 2.12 -22.63 0.31
C VAL A 576 2.15 -21.44 -0.62
N PHE A 577 2.92 -20.42 -0.29
CA PHE A 577 3.14 -19.23 -1.10
C PHE A 577 4.64 -19.01 -1.26
N ASP A 578 5.10 -18.48 -2.39
CA ASP A 578 6.45 -17.90 -2.44
C ASP A 578 6.45 -16.48 -1.86
N MET A 579 7.64 -15.86 -1.80
CA MET A 579 7.79 -14.50 -1.28
C MET A 579 7.11 -13.42 -2.14
N GLN A 580 6.68 -13.75 -3.36
CA GLN A 580 5.88 -12.90 -4.24
C GLN A 580 4.36 -13.15 -4.06
N GLY A 581 3.96 -13.96 -3.07
CA GLY A 581 2.56 -14.27 -2.77
C GLY A 581 1.89 -15.22 -3.76
N ARG A 582 2.62 -15.81 -4.71
CA ARG A 582 2.05 -16.78 -5.66
C ARG A 582 1.84 -18.10 -4.94
N MET A 583 0.67 -18.70 -5.08
CA MET A 583 0.32 -19.95 -4.41
C MET A 583 0.94 -21.16 -5.13
N HIS A 584 1.54 -22.07 -4.36
CA HIS A 584 2.16 -23.31 -4.82
C HIS A 584 1.47 -24.53 -4.20
N ALA A 585 1.53 -25.66 -4.90
CA ALA A 585 0.95 -26.94 -4.44
C ALA A 585 1.73 -27.61 -3.28
N GLY A 586 2.83 -27.00 -2.81
CA GLY A 586 3.69 -27.56 -1.76
C GLY A 586 4.48 -28.80 -2.18
N LYS A 587 4.63 -29.04 -3.50
CA LYS A 587 5.36 -30.19 -4.06
C LYS A 587 6.23 -29.80 -5.26
N ASN A 588 7.35 -30.51 -5.43
CA ASN A 588 8.37 -30.22 -6.46
C ASN A 588 8.76 -28.73 -6.51
N LEU A 589 8.77 -28.07 -5.35
CA LEU A 589 9.19 -26.68 -5.21
C LEU A 589 10.66 -26.56 -5.59
N GLN A 590 11.00 -25.48 -6.28
CA GLN A 590 12.40 -25.11 -6.51
C GLN A 590 13.04 -24.69 -5.18
N ALA A 591 14.38 -24.70 -5.12
CA ALA A 591 15.09 -24.13 -3.98
C ALA A 591 14.68 -22.66 -3.79
N GLY A 592 14.34 -22.27 -2.57
CA GLY A 592 13.72 -20.97 -2.30
C GLY A 592 13.02 -20.88 -0.96
N THR A 593 12.59 -19.66 -0.64
CA THR A 593 11.83 -19.36 0.59
C THR A 593 10.33 -19.35 0.29
N TYR A 594 9.57 -20.05 1.13
CA TYR A 594 8.13 -20.16 1.04
C TYR A 594 7.45 -19.82 2.37
N VAL A 595 6.25 -19.26 2.30
CA VAL A 595 5.35 -19.03 3.42
C VAL A 595 4.27 -20.11 3.40
N VAL A 596 4.20 -20.91 4.45
CA VAL A 596 3.20 -21.97 4.64
C VAL A 596 2.15 -21.46 5.62
N SER A 597 0.93 -21.24 5.12
CA SER A 597 -0.26 -20.91 5.90
C SER A 597 -1.03 -22.18 6.21
N ILE A 598 -1.23 -22.50 7.48
CA ILE A 598 -1.84 -23.74 7.95
C ILE A 598 -3.08 -23.40 8.77
N GLU A 599 -4.20 -24.05 8.47
CA GLU A 599 -5.41 -23.99 9.28
C GLU A 599 -5.38 -25.19 10.24
N ALA A 600 -4.96 -24.96 11.49
CA ALA A 600 -4.91 -25.97 12.54
C ALA A 600 -6.18 -25.92 13.42
N ASN A 601 -6.40 -26.96 14.24
CA ASN A 601 -7.54 -27.00 15.17
C ASN A 601 -7.48 -25.88 16.24
N THR A 602 -6.29 -25.33 16.49
CA THR A 602 -6.01 -24.21 17.40
C THR A 602 -6.10 -22.83 16.73
N GLY A 603 -6.27 -22.77 15.40
CA GLY A 603 -6.36 -21.54 14.61
C GLY A 603 -5.40 -21.51 13.42
N LYS A 604 -5.31 -20.34 12.78
CA LYS A 604 -4.44 -20.14 11.61
C LYS A 604 -2.99 -19.85 12.03
N ILE A 605 -2.07 -20.66 11.53
CA ILE A 605 -0.64 -20.59 11.82
C ILE A 605 0.12 -20.27 10.52
N ILE A 606 1.08 -19.35 10.57
CA ILE A 606 1.96 -19.00 9.45
C ILE A 606 3.40 -19.42 9.79
N LYS A 607 4.09 -20.10 8.87
CA LYS A 607 5.51 -20.48 9.01
C LYS A 607 6.29 -20.15 7.75
N LYS A 608 7.51 -19.63 7.91
CA LYS A 608 8.50 -19.49 6.83
C LYS A 608 9.30 -20.80 6.72
N VAL A 609 9.43 -21.34 5.51
CA VAL A 609 10.15 -22.59 5.22
C VAL A 609 11.12 -22.36 4.08
N VAL A 610 12.33 -22.91 4.19
CA VAL A 610 13.34 -22.85 3.13
C VAL A 610 13.45 -24.23 2.49
N VAL A 611 13.15 -24.30 1.20
CA VAL A 611 13.44 -25.45 0.33
C VAL A 611 14.88 -25.31 -0.14
N LYS A 612 15.66 -26.40 -0.04
CA LYS A 612 17.07 -26.47 -0.44
C LYS A 612 17.23 -27.37 -1.66
#